data_AF-A0A7K5EY33-F1
#
_entry.id   AF-A0A7K5EY33-F1
#
_cell.length_a   1.000
_cell.length_b   1.000
_cell.length_c   1.000
_cell.angle_alpha   90.00
_cell.angle_beta   90.00
_cell.angle_gamma   90.00
#
_symmetry.space_group_name_H-M   'P 1'
#
loop_
_entity.id
_entity.type
_entity.pdbx_description
1 polymer ?
#
loop_
_entity_poly.entity_id
_entity_poly.type
_entity_poly.pdbx_seq_one_letter_code
_entity_poly.pdbx_strand_id
1 'polypeptide(L)'
;SAEVLEAIENVILDVLKSLAQNKAPALTLARRSDWRNIEFKDSVGLQMIPHYTTKQIRSDCPRSAPKFALMLKILSMIYKMVQSNTYATKRDIYYSDTLLFGSQSVVDNIINDISCMLRIPRRSLHVLSTTKGFIAGNLSYTEEDGTKVNCTCSATVFTVPSNVQGIKNLISHAKFMLIVEKDATFQRLLDDDFCNKLSPCIMITGRGIPDLNTRLLVRKLWDSFQIPIFTLMDADPHGVEIMCIYKYGSVSMSFEAHHLTVPSIKWLGLLPSDLQRLNIRKDALIPFTKRDQNKLASIQKRPYIACQPTWKKELEIMAASKLKAEIQVLTSLSSDYLSRVYLPNKLQFGGWV
;
A
#
# COMPACT_ATOMS: atom_id res chain seq x y z
N SER A 1 12.73 15.95 14.97
CA SER A 1 13.69 14.98 15.54
C SER A 1 15.10 15.42 15.20
N ALA A 2 16.05 15.37 16.15
CA ALA A 2 17.45 15.75 15.93
C ALA A 2 18.11 14.91 14.82
N GLU A 3 17.81 13.61 14.77
CA GLU A 3 18.29 12.67 13.74
C GLU A 3 17.98 13.13 12.31
N VAL A 4 16.79 13.69 12.08
CA VAL A 4 16.37 14.14 10.75
C VAL A 4 17.13 15.38 10.33
N LEU A 5 17.36 16.32 11.26
CA LEU A 5 18.12 17.53 11.00
C LEU A 5 19.58 17.18 10.69
N GLU A 6 20.20 16.35 11.53
CA GLU A 6 21.57 15.87 11.34
C GLU A 6 21.75 15.13 10.01
N ALA A 7 20.80 14.26 9.63
CA ALA A 7 20.86 13.55 8.35
C ALA A 7 20.81 14.51 7.15
N ILE A 8 19.99 15.57 7.22
CA ILE A 8 19.92 16.59 6.17
C ILE A 8 21.19 17.45 6.17
N GLU A 9 21.67 17.87 7.34
CA GLU A 9 22.90 18.65 7.49
C GLU A 9 24.10 17.92 6.91
N ASN A 10 24.22 16.62 7.12
CA ASN A 10 25.27 15.79 6.52
C ASN A 10 25.22 15.81 4.98
N VAL A 11 24.04 15.71 4.39
CA VAL A 11 23.87 15.82 2.93
C VAL A 11 24.29 17.20 2.42
N ILE A 12 23.91 18.27 3.12
CA ILE A 12 24.29 19.65 2.74
C ILE A 12 25.79 19.87 2.93
N LEU A 13 26.39 19.34 3.99
CA LEU A 13 27.82 19.42 4.24
C LEU A 13 28.63 18.78 3.11
N ASP A 14 28.18 17.64 2.58
CA ASP A 14 28.85 16.99 1.43
C ASP A 14 28.71 17.80 0.14
N VAL A 15 27.59 18.49 -0.06
CA VAL A 15 27.42 19.46 -1.14
C VAL A 15 28.41 20.62 -0.98
N LEU A 16 28.53 21.19 0.22
CA LEU A 16 29.47 22.28 0.49
C LEU A 16 30.94 21.86 0.34
N LYS A 17 31.31 20.67 0.81
CA LYS A 17 32.66 20.11 0.63
C LYS A 17 33.00 19.96 -0.85
N SER A 18 32.05 19.50 -1.68
CA SER A 18 32.24 19.39 -3.13
C SER A 18 32.53 20.75 -3.76
N LEU A 19 31.73 21.77 -3.39
CA LEU A 19 31.91 23.13 -3.86
C LEU A 19 33.25 23.75 -3.42
N ALA A 20 33.65 23.55 -2.16
CA ALA A 20 34.95 24.02 -1.65
C ALA A 20 36.14 23.40 -2.38
N GLN A 21 35.98 22.19 -2.94
CA GLN A 21 36.97 21.52 -3.78
C GLN A 21 36.86 21.90 -5.27
N ASN A 22 36.05 22.91 -5.64
CA ASN A 22 35.74 23.26 -7.04
C ASN A 22 35.19 22.08 -7.86
N LYS A 23 34.48 21.15 -7.22
CA LYS A 23 33.81 20.02 -7.88
C LYS A 23 32.31 20.25 -7.92
N ALA A 24 31.67 19.83 -9.01
CA ALA A 24 30.22 19.86 -9.11
C ALA A 24 29.59 18.92 -8.07
N PRO A 25 28.71 19.41 -7.18
CA PRO A 25 28.05 18.55 -6.20
C PRO A 25 27.09 17.55 -6.87
N ALA A 26 26.96 16.39 -6.23
CA ALA A 26 26.09 15.32 -6.69
C ALA A 26 25.41 14.61 -5.52
N LEU A 27 24.14 14.25 -5.69
CA LEU A 27 23.40 13.41 -4.74
C LEU A 27 23.42 11.96 -5.21
N THR A 28 23.78 11.03 -4.32
CA THR A 28 23.79 9.60 -4.61
C THR A 28 22.49 8.96 -4.17
N LEU A 29 21.72 8.43 -5.12
CA LEU A 29 20.42 7.82 -4.88
C LEU A 29 20.43 6.34 -5.23
N ALA A 30 19.70 5.53 -4.45
CA ALA A 30 19.41 4.16 -4.83
C ALA A 30 18.48 4.11 -6.05
N ARG A 31 18.71 3.15 -6.96
CA ARG A 31 17.73 2.85 -8.02
C ARG A 31 16.62 1.95 -7.46
N ARG A 32 15.78 2.49 -6.55
CA ARG A 32 14.73 1.72 -5.85
C ARG A 32 13.65 1.13 -6.76
N SER A 33 13.47 1.69 -7.96
CA SER A 33 12.47 1.22 -8.93
C SER A 33 13.00 0.09 -9.84
N ASP A 34 14.27 -0.30 -9.70
CA ASP A 34 14.91 -1.30 -10.54
C ASP A 34 14.81 -2.69 -9.89
N TRP A 35 14.18 -3.64 -10.58
CA TRP A 35 14.04 -5.02 -10.11
C TRP A 35 15.36 -5.71 -9.78
N ARG A 36 16.47 -5.29 -10.40
CA ARG A 36 17.80 -5.84 -10.10
C ARG A 36 18.28 -5.50 -8.69
N ASN A 37 17.72 -4.47 -8.07
CA ASN A 37 18.01 -4.08 -6.69
C ASN A 37 17.01 -4.68 -5.68
N ILE A 38 16.11 -5.56 -6.13
CA ILE A 38 15.06 -6.13 -5.31
C ILE A 38 15.28 -7.63 -5.17
N GLU A 39 15.25 -8.11 -3.93
CA GLU A 39 15.14 -9.52 -3.61
C GLU A 39 13.75 -9.82 -3.03
N PHE A 40 13.30 -11.06 -3.20
CA PHE A 40 12.10 -11.54 -2.55
C PHE A 40 12.48 -12.48 -1.40
N LYS A 41 11.95 -12.20 -0.21
CA LYS A 41 12.03 -13.09 0.95
C LYS A 41 10.63 -13.39 1.44
N ASP A 42 10.29 -14.65 1.62
CA ASP A 42 8.92 -15.06 1.99
C ASP A 42 8.42 -14.39 3.29
N SER A 43 9.32 -14.19 4.26
CA SER A 43 9.01 -13.60 5.57
C SER A 43 8.69 -12.10 5.54
N VAL A 44 8.96 -11.38 4.44
CA VAL A 44 8.76 -9.92 4.37
C VAL A 44 8.22 -9.45 3.02
N GLY A 45 8.46 -10.16 1.94
CA GLY A 45 8.13 -9.73 0.58
C GLY A 45 9.31 -9.16 -0.18
N LEU A 46 9.05 -8.12 -0.97
CA LEU A 46 10.03 -7.43 -1.81
C LEU A 46 10.88 -6.50 -0.95
N GLN A 47 12.17 -6.79 -0.87
CA GLN A 47 13.15 -6.00 -0.12
C GLN A 47 14.22 -5.44 -1.03
N MET A 48 14.77 -4.29 -0.65
CA MET A 48 15.93 -3.74 -1.33
C MET A 48 17.19 -4.49 -0.89
N ILE A 49 17.99 -4.98 -1.84
CA ILE A 49 19.23 -5.73 -1.53
C ILE A 49 20.26 -4.83 -0.83
N PRO A 50 21.16 -5.36 0.02
CA PRO A 50 22.19 -4.54 0.68
C PRO A 50 23.15 -3.82 -0.28
N HIS A 51 23.55 -4.49 -1.38
CA HIS A 51 24.49 -3.97 -2.38
C HIS A 51 23.78 -3.46 -3.63
N TYR A 52 22.89 -2.49 -3.45
CA TYR A 52 22.10 -1.92 -4.54
C TYR A 52 22.91 -1.02 -5.47
N THR A 53 22.53 -1.00 -6.74
CA THR A 53 23.06 -0.03 -7.69
C THR A 53 22.53 1.37 -7.40
N THR A 54 23.45 2.35 -7.43
CA THR A 54 23.13 3.76 -7.24
C THR A 54 23.10 4.53 -8.56
N LYS A 55 22.61 5.75 -8.49
CA LYS A 55 22.73 6.75 -9.55
C LYS A 55 23.13 8.07 -8.91
N GLN A 56 23.96 8.83 -9.61
CA GLN A 56 24.28 10.20 -9.20
C GLN A 56 23.34 11.18 -9.91
N ILE A 57 22.77 12.10 -9.13
CA ILE A 57 22.06 13.27 -9.63
C ILE A 57 23.04 14.43 -9.50
N ARG A 58 23.64 14.85 -10.63
CA ARG A 58 24.68 15.88 -10.65
C ARG A 58 24.09 17.26 -10.88
N SER A 59 24.69 18.27 -10.27
CA SER A 59 24.29 19.68 -10.45
C SER A 59 24.74 20.28 -11.78
N ASP A 60 25.78 19.74 -12.41
CA ASP A 60 26.41 20.26 -13.64
C ASP A 60 25.92 19.58 -14.94
N CYS A 61 25.06 18.57 -14.83
CA CYS A 61 24.49 17.90 -15.98
C CYS A 61 23.10 18.47 -16.30
N PRO A 62 22.84 19.03 -17.50
CA PRO A 62 21.56 19.66 -17.84
C PRO A 62 20.33 18.78 -17.61
N ARG A 63 20.47 17.45 -17.77
CA ARG A 63 19.37 16.49 -17.57
C ARG A 63 19.06 16.23 -16.09
N SER A 64 20.04 16.32 -15.19
CA SER A 64 19.85 16.01 -13.76
C SER A 64 19.83 17.24 -12.86
N ALA A 65 20.36 18.38 -13.31
CA ALA A 65 20.43 19.63 -12.56
C ALA A 65 19.05 20.11 -12.06
N PRO A 66 17.95 20.04 -12.85
CA PRO A 66 16.63 20.41 -12.34
C PRO A 66 16.20 19.51 -11.16
N LYS A 67 16.41 18.19 -11.28
CA LYS A 67 16.08 17.26 -10.21
C LYS A 67 16.95 17.50 -8.97
N PHE A 68 18.25 17.80 -9.15
CA PHE A 68 19.15 18.16 -8.05
C PHE A 68 18.62 19.36 -7.26
N ALA A 69 18.26 20.45 -7.96
CA ALA A 69 17.74 21.66 -7.35
C ALA A 69 16.41 21.41 -6.60
N LEU A 70 15.48 20.66 -7.21
CA LEU A 70 14.22 20.29 -6.56
C LEU A 70 14.41 19.43 -5.32
N MET A 71 15.40 18.53 -5.31
CA MET A 71 15.75 17.75 -4.13
C MET A 71 16.24 18.64 -2.99
N LEU A 72 17.15 19.58 -3.26
CA LEU A 72 17.61 20.53 -2.26
C LEU A 72 16.49 21.42 -1.73
N LYS A 73 15.57 21.86 -2.61
CA LYS A 73 14.38 22.62 -2.21
C LYS A 73 13.50 21.83 -1.25
N ILE A 74 13.19 20.57 -1.56
CA ILE A 74 12.37 19.72 -0.69
C ILE A 74 13.10 19.39 0.62
N LEU A 75 14.40 19.12 0.60
CA LEU A 75 15.22 18.95 1.81
C LEU A 75 15.15 20.20 2.71
N SER A 76 15.25 21.40 2.12
CA SER A 76 15.11 22.67 2.85
C SER A 76 13.71 22.84 3.46
N MET A 77 12.66 22.47 2.72
CA MET A 77 11.28 22.49 3.25
C MET A 77 11.11 21.51 4.42
N ILE A 78 11.60 20.27 4.28
CA ILE A 78 11.59 19.26 5.34
C ILE A 78 12.34 19.78 6.57
N TYR A 79 13.55 20.31 6.38
CA TYR A 79 14.37 20.84 7.46
C TYR A 79 13.61 21.92 8.27
N LYS A 80 13.00 22.89 7.56
CA LYS A 80 12.16 23.93 8.20
C LYS A 80 10.97 23.34 8.96
N MET A 81 10.24 22.42 8.34
CA MET A 81 9.08 21.76 8.97
C MET A 81 9.46 21.00 10.24
N VAL A 82 10.60 20.31 10.22
CA VAL A 82 11.12 19.59 11.39
C VAL A 82 11.54 20.55 12.50
N GLN A 83 12.18 21.68 12.17
CA GLN A 83 12.55 22.70 13.15
C GLN A 83 11.32 23.38 13.79
N SER A 84 10.31 23.72 13.00
CA SER A 84 9.09 24.35 13.49
C SER A 84 8.06 23.38 14.05
N ASN A 85 8.35 22.08 14.05
CA ASN A 85 7.41 21.01 14.40
C ASN A 85 6.06 21.10 13.64
N THR A 86 6.11 21.51 12.37
CA THR A 86 4.95 21.56 11.48
C THR A 86 4.97 20.39 10.51
N TYR A 87 3.81 20.07 9.94
CA TYR A 87 3.63 18.96 9.03
C TYR A 87 2.97 19.44 7.75
N ALA A 88 3.31 18.82 6.63
CA ALA A 88 2.68 19.09 5.34
C ALA A 88 2.34 17.80 4.61
N THR A 89 1.24 17.79 3.88
CA THR A 89 0.98 16.72 2.91
C THR A 89 1.82 16.93 1.66
N LYS A 90 1.94 15.88 0.85
CA LYS A 90 2.61 15.98 -0.46
C LYS A 90 1.95 16.99 -1.39
N ARG A 91 0.64 17.18 -1.26
CA ARG A 91 -0.11 18.18 -2.03
C ARG A 91 0.24 19.59 -1.56
N ASP A 92 0.35 19.82 -0.27
CA ASP A 92 0.75 21.13 0.26
C ASP A 92 2.15 21.51 -0.22
N ILE A 93 3.08 20.54 -0.24
CA ILE A 93 4.42 20.73 -0.81
C ILE A 93 4.31 21.08 -2.31
N TYR A 94 3.52 20.35 -3.08
CA TYR A 94 3.32 20.65 -4.51
C TYR A 94 2.71 22.03 -4.75
N TYR A 95 1.70 22.44 -3.97
CA TYR A 95 1.03 23.72 -4.10
C TYR A 95 1.85 24.91 -3.60
N SER A 96 2.91 24.68 -2.83
CA SER A 96 3.82 25.75 -2.42
C SER A 96 4.51 26.43 -3.62
N ASP A 97 4.72 25.69 -4.72
CA ASP A 97 5.24 26.22 -5.98
C ASP A 97 4.95 25.27 -7.15
N THR A 98 3.72 25.34 -7.69
CA THR A 98 3.28 24.43 -8.76
C THR A 98 4.07 24.58 -10.05
N LEU A 99 4.56 25.79 -10.34
CA LEU A 99 5.37 26.09 -11.52
C LEU A 99 6.76 25.44 -11.43
N LEU A 100 7.40 25.51 -10.25
CA LEU A 100 8.69 24.89 -10.00
C LEU A 100 8.62 23.35 -10.07
N PHE A 101 7.59 22.75 -9.45
CA PHE A 101 7.48 21.29 -9.38
C PHE A 101 6.90 20.65 -10.64
N GLY A 102 6.10 21.39 -11.41
CA GLY A 102 5.43 20.94 -12.63
C GLY A 102 4.29 19.94 -12.37
N SER A 103 4.58 18.78 -11.76
CA SER A 103 3.56 17.77 -11.45
C SER A 103 3.72 17.16 -10.06
N GLN A 104 2.60 16.73 -9.47
CA GLN A 104 2.59 16.05 -8.17
C GLN A 104 3.46 14.78 -8.17
N SER A 105 3.54 14.07 -9.30
CA SER A 105 4.35 12.85 -9.44
C SER A 105 5.85 13.11 -9.25
N VAL A 106 6.34 14.31 -9.57
CA VAL A 106 7.74 14.71 -9.36
C VAL A 106 8.02 14.84 -7.87
N VAL A 107 7.14 15.54 -7.14
CA VAL A 107 7.21 15.70 -5.68
C VAL A 107 7.13 14.34 -4.97
N ASP A 108 6.19 13.48 -5.38
CA ASP A 108 6.04 12.12 -4.88
C ASP A 108 7.33 11.30 -5.01
N ASN A 109 7.94 11.34 -6.20
CA ASN A 109 9.16 10.60 -6.48
C ASN A 109 10.34 11.17 -5.69
N ILE A 110 10.50 12.48 -5.59
CA ILE A 110 11.58 13.11 -4.83
C ILE A 110 11.46 12.80 -3.34
N ILE A 111 10.26 12.87 -2.75
CA ILE A 111 10.07 12.54 -1.34
C ILE A 111 10.44 11.08 -1.06
N ASN A 112 10.07 10.15 -1.96
CA ASN A 112 10.48 8.75 -1.83
C ASN A 112 11.99 8.56 -2.05
N ASP A 113 12.62 9.31 -2.97
CA ASP A 113 14.08 9.34 -3.16
C ASP A 113 14.78 9.80 -1.87
N ILE A 114 14.31 10.88 -1.24
CA ILE A 114 14.86 11.45 0.00
C ILE A 114 14.68 10.48 1.16
N SER A 115 13.48 9.92 1.36
CA SER A 115 13.21 8.96 2.42
C SER A 115 14.11 7.72 2.31
N CYS A 116 14.33 7.22 1.09
CA CYS A 116 15.24 6.11 0.83
C CYS A 116 16.73 6.50 1.01
N MET A 117 17.13 7.69 0.56
CA MET A 117 18.51 8.19 0.68
C MET A 117 18.91 8.40 2.14
N LEU A 118 18.03 9.00 2.93
CA LEU A 118 18.25 9.26 4.36
C LEU A 118 17.98 8.03 5.24
N ARG A 119 17.30 6.99 4.70
CA ARG A 119 16.78 5.84 5.46
C ARG A 119 15.82 6.25 6.59
N ILE A 120 15.11 7.34 6.39
CA ILE A 120 14.18 7.91 7.37
C ILE A 120 12.74 7.77 6.82
N PRO A 121 11.79 7.20 7.58
CA PRO A 121 10.40 7.10 7.17
C PRO A 121 9.79 8.47 6.87
N ARG A 122 8.88 8.52 5.89
CA ARG A 122 8.26 9.78 5.44
C ARG A 122 7.61 10.61 6.55
N ARG A 123 7.03 9.94 7.55
CA ARG A 123 6.44 10.60 8.71
C ARG A 123 7.47 11.40 9.52
N SER A 124 8.64 10.82 9.75
CA SER A 124 9.74 11.47 10.49
C SER A 124 10.31 12.67 9.72
N LEU A 125 10.14 12.70 8.40
CA LEU A 125 10.41 13.88 7.55
C LEU A 125 9.30 14.95 7.64
N HIS A 126 8.32 14.78 8.54
CA HIS A 126 7.15 15.64 8.68
C HIS A 126 6.29 15.74 7.40
N VAL A 127 6.40 14.75 6.51
CA VAL A 127 5.58 14.66 5.29
C VAL A 127 4.46 13.65 5.51
N LEU A 128 3.24 14.16 5.64
CA LEU A 128 2.06 13.33 5.87
C LEU A 128 1.57 12.67 4.58
N SER A 129 1.09 11.44 4.72
CA SER A 129 0.33 10.78 3.66
C SER A 129 -1.15 11.10 3.84
N THR A 130 -1.80 11.54 2.76
CA THR A 130 -3.26 11.67 2.74
C THR A 130 -3.86 10.28 2.88
N THR A 131 -4.68 10.09 3.92
CA THR A 131 -5.36 8.82 4.15
C THR A 131 -6.61 8.76 3.29
N LYS A 132 -6.84 7.60 2.69
CA LYS A 132 -8.11 7.32 2.03
C LYS A 132 -8.76 6.05 2.56
N GLY A 133 -8.03 5.19 3.26
CA GLY A 133 -8.63 3.98 3.78
C GLY A 133 -9.72 4.21 4.83
N PHE A 134 -10.57 3.21 4.98
CA PHE A 134 -11.58 3.13 6.03
C PHE A 134 -11.41 1.85 6.84
N ILE A 135 -11.84 1.90 8.10
CA ILE A 135 -11.88 0.79 9.04
C ILE A 135 -13.23 0.72 9.75
N ALA A 136 -13.71 -0.51 9.98
CA ALA A 136 -14.94 -0.81 10.71
C ALA A 136 -14.83 -2.17 11.41
N GLY A 137 -15.66 -2.41 12.42
CA GLY A 137 -15.73 -3.69 13.12
C GLY A 137 -15.01 -3.70 14.47
N ASN A 138 -14.75 -4.89 15.01
CA ASN A 138 -14.32 -5.08 16.40
C ASN A 138 -12.89 -4.57 16.65
N LEU A 139 -12.75 -3.28 16.90
CA LEU A 139 -11.49 -2.60 17.21
C LEU A 139 -11.76 -1.34 18.03
N SER A 140 -10.95 -1.12 19.06
CA SER A 140 -10.90 0.14 19.79
C SER A 140 -9.45 0.55 20.01
N TYR A 141 -9.18 1.84 19.96
CA TYR A 141 -7.85 2.40 20.19
C TYR A 141 -7.89 3.84 20.66
N THR A 142 -6.75 4.37 21.09
CA THR A 142 -6.55 5.78 21.43
C THR A 142 -5.55 6.40 20.47
N GLU A 143 -5.91 7.51 19.84
CA GLU A 143 -4.99 8.29 19.01
C GLU A 143 -3.96 9.04 19.87
N GLU A 144 -2.95 9.61 19.21
CA GLU A 144 -1.84 10.28 19.91
C GLU A 144 -2.32 11.50 20.72
N ASP A 145 -3.36 12.19 20.26
CA ASP A 145 -4.00 13.34 20.91
C ASP A 145 -4.92 12.95 22.08
N GLY A 146 -5.07 11.66 22.37
CA GLY A 146 -5.95 11.13 23.41
C GLY A 146 -7.37 10.80 22.94
N THR A 147 -7.70 11.05 21.67
CA THR A 147 -9.02 10.72 21.11
C THR A 147 -9.25 9.22 21.14
N LYS A 148 -10.33 8.78 21.80
CA LYS A 148 -10.72 7.36 21.84
C LYS A 148 -11.58 7.04 20.63
N VAL A 149 -11.15 6.06 19.85
CA VAL A 149 -11.89 5.55 18.68
C VAL A 149 -12.41 4.16 18.98
N ASN A 150 -13.70 3.94 18.76
CA ASN A 150 -14.35 2.65 18.88
C ASN A 150 -15.06 2.30 17.56
N CYS A 151 -14.46 1.38 16.80
CA CYS A 151 -14.96 0.92 15.50
C CYS A 151 -16.06 -0.14 15.62
N THR A 152 -16.37 -0.61 16.82
CA THR A 152 -17.25 -1.78 17.06
C THR A 152 -18.72 -1.50 16.75
N CYS A 153 -19.12 -0.23 16.64
CA CYS A 153 -20.49 0.13 16.30
C CYS A 153 -20.76 -0.13 14.81
N SER A 154 -21.80 -0.94 14.51
CA SER A 154 -22.00 -1.59 13.21
C SER A 154 -22.22 -0.67 12.02
N ALA A 155 -22.69 0.56 12.26
CA ALA A 155 -22.97 1.55 11.21
C ALA A 155 -21.87 2.61 11.04
N THR A 156 -20.86 2.64 11.91
CA THR A 156 -19.84 3.70 11.87
C THR A 156 -18.57 3.26 11.16
N VAL A 157 -18.24 3.99 10.11
CA VAL A 157 -16.98 3.88 9.39
C VAL A 157 -16.01 4.94 9.91
N PHE A 158 -14.79 4.53 10.23
CA PHE A 158 -13.74 5.44 10.62
C PHE A 158 -12.70 5.55 9.51
N THR A 159 -12.20 6.77 9.27
CA THR A 159 -11.04 6.97 8.41
C THR A 159 -9.81 6.37 9.06
N VAL A 160 -8.94 5.76 8.25
CA VAL A 160 -7.62 5.33 8.73
C VAL A 160 -6.88 6.54 9.30
N PRO A 161 -6.36 6.47 10.54
CA PRO A 161 -5.68 7.60 11.17
C PRO A 161 -4.48 8.07 10.37
N SER A 162 -4.27 9.38 10.33
CA SER A 162 -3.06 9.97 9.76
C SER A 162 -1.81 9.59 10.57
N ASN A 163 -1.98 9.30 11.87
CA ASN A 163 -0.94 8.79 12.77
C ASN A 163 -1.14 7.35 13.25
N VAL A 164 -0.90 6.38 12.37
CA VAL A 164 -0.94 4.96 12.74
C VAL A 164 0.10 4.57 13.80
N GLN A 165 1.31 5.15 13.73
CA GLN A 165 2.38 4.80 14.69
C GLN A 165 2.03 5.26 16.11
N GLY A 166 1.46 6.44 16.26
CA GLY A 166 1.04 7.02 17.54
C GLY A 166 -0.23 6.42 18.14
N ILE A 167 -0.90 5.49 17.46
CA ILE A 167 -2.03 4.76 18.05
C ILE A 167 -1.56 3.94 19.26
N LYS A 168 -2.27 4.09 20.38
CA LYS A 168 -2.07 3.42 21.67
C LYS A 168 -3.32 2.64 22.06
N ASN A 169 -3.20 1.78 23.08
CA ASN A 169 -4.31 1.03 23.70
C ASN A 169 -5.16 0.25 22.66
N LEU A 170 -4.50 -0.49 21.76
CA LEU A 170 -5.19 -1.34 20.79
C LEU A 170 -5.93 -2.47 21.50
N ILE A 171 -7.24 -2.54 21.36
CA ILE A 171 -8.09 -3.58 21.93
C ILE A 171 -8.96 -4.16 20.81
N SER A 172 -8.90 -5.48 20.65
CA SER A 172 -9.75 -6.23 19.72
C SER A 172 -9.90 -7.67 20.19
N HIS A 173 -11.06 -8.23 19.94
CA HIS A 173 -11.39 -9.66 20.07
C HIS A 173 -11.69 -10.29 18.70
N ALA A 174 -11.39 -9.59 17.61
CA ALA A 174 -11.66 -10.07 16.25
C ALA A 174 -10.98 -11.41 15.99
N LYS A 175 -11.69 -12.32 15.33
CA LYS A 175 -11.17 -13.63 14.93
C LYS A 175 -10.47 -13.58 13.58
N PHE A 176 -10.76 -12.58 12.76
CA PHE A 176 -10.13 -12.35 11.47
C PHE A 176 -10.26 -10.89 11.03
N MET A 177 -9.46 -10.52 10.04
CA MET A 177 -9.57 -9.26 9.31
C MET A 177 -9.92 -9.50 7.85
N LEU A 178 -10.80 -8.68 7.29
CA LEU A 178 -11.18 -8.68 5.89
C LEU A 178 -10.79 -7.36 5.23
N ILE A 179 -9.84 -7.43 4.29
CA ILE A 179 -9.45 -6.31 3.44
C ILE A 179 -10.31 -6.35 2.18
N VAL A 180 -11.09 -5.30 1.94
CA VAL A 180 -11.97 -5.16 0.78
C VAL A 180 -11.41 -4.12 -0.19
N GLU A 181 -11.28 -4.48 -1.47
CA GLU A 181 -10.73 -3.59 -2.48
C GLU A 181 -11.56 -2.32 -2.69
N LYS A 182 -12.83 -2.49 -3.06
CA LYS A 182 -13.73 -1.40 -3.48
C LYS A 182 -14.51 -0.84 -2.32
N ASP A 183 -14.62 0.50 -2.29
CA ASP A 183 -15.45 1.22 -1.33
C ASP A 183 -16.92 0.78 -1.41
N ALA A 184 -17.49 0.69 -2.62
CA ALA A 184 -18.88 0.28 -2.80
C ALA A 184 -19.17 -1.11 -2.22
N THR A 185 -18.26 -2.07 -2.38
CA THR A 185 -18.39 -3.41 -1.77
C THR A 185 -18.24 -3.35 -0.26
N PHE A 186 -17.33 -2.52 0.26
CA PHE A 186 -17.15 -2.31 1.69
C PHE A 186 -18.41 -1.72 2.33
N GLN A 187 -18.99 -0.66 1.76
CA GLN A 187 -20.24 -0.05 2.24
C GLN A 187 -21.40 -1.05 2.19
N ARG A 188 -21.55 -1.80 1.08
CA ARG A 188 -22.62 -2.79 0.94
C ARG A 188 -22.55 -3.88 2.03
N LEU A 189 -21.34 -4.31 2.40
CA LEU A 189 -21.14 -5.29 3.48
C LEU A 189 -21.51 -4.71 4.86
N LEU A 190 -21.29 -3.42 5.08
CA LEU A 190 -21.72 -2.73 6.30
C LEU A 190 -23.24 -2.59 6.36
N ASP A 191 -23.88 -2.23 5.24
CA ASP A 191 -25.35 -2.16 5.13
C ASP A 191 -26.00 -3.53 5.41
N ASP A 192 -25.32 -4.61 5.00
CA ASP A 192 -25.72 -5.99 5.27
C ASP A 192 -25.38 -6.47 6.69
N ASP A 193 -24.88 -5.60 7.57
CA ASP A 193 -24.51 -5.89 8.96
C ASP A 193 -23.48 -7.04 9.10
N PHE A 194 -22.55 -7.12 8.15
CA PHE A 194 -21.57 -8.21 8.05
C PHE A 194 -20.72 -8.35 9.32
N CYS A 195 -20.29 -7.23 9.90
CA CYS A 195 -19.44 -7.22 11.10
C CYS A 195 -20.10 -7.87 12.32
N ASN A 196 -21.43 -7.78 12.43
CA ASN A 196 -22.19 -8.44 13.49
C ASN A 196 -22.51 -9.90 13.14
N LYS A 197 -22.93 -10.16 11.89
CA LYS A 197 -23.29 -11.51 11.43
C LYS A 197 -22.12 -12.48 11.46
N LEU A 198 -20.92 -12.03 11.06
CA LEU A 198 -19.67 -12.81 11.13
C LEU A 198 -18.74 -12.30 12.23
N SER A 199 -19.32 -11.85 13.34
CA SER A 199 -18.61 -11.31 14.48
C SER A 199 -17.74 -12.36 15.20
N PRO A 200 -16.64 -11.94 15.85
CA PRO A 200 -16.03 -10.62 15.76
C PRO A 200 -15.03 -10.55 14.60
N CYS A 201 -15.09 -9.50 13.78
CA CYS A 201 -14.16 -9.27 12.68
C CYS A 201 -13.80 -7.79 12.54
N ILE A 202 -12.69 -7.50 11.84
CA ILE A 202 -12.30 -6.15 11.43
C ILE A 202 -12.38 -6.08 9.91
N MET A 203 -13.03 -5.06 9.37
CA MET A 203 -13.03 -4.76 7.95
C MET A 203 -12.17 -3.53 7.67
N ILE A 204 -11.37 -3.59 6.61
CA ILE A 204 -10.53 -2.47 6.14
C ILE A 204 -10.68 -2.34 4.63
N THR A 205 -10.76 -1.12 4.12
CA THR A 205 -10.63 -0.86 2.68
C THR A 205 -9.58 0.20 2.40
N GLY A 206 -8.79 0.00 1.34
CA GLY A 206 -7.87 1.01 0.80
C GLY A 206 -8.48 1.84 -0.33
N ARG A 207 -9.74 1.55 -0.72
CA ARG A 207 -10.41 2.12 -1.90
C ARG A 207 -9.52 1.98 -3.15
N GLY A 208 -9.28 0.73 -3.56
CA GLY A 208 -8.32 0.33 -4.59
C GLY A 208 -6.90 0.16 -4.02
N ILE A 209 -5.88 0.63 -4.75
CA ILE A 209 -4.47 0.55 -4.33
C ILE A 209 -4.31 1.24 -2.96
N PRO A 210 -3.80 0.56 -1.93
CA PRO A 210 -3.77 1.11 -0.58
C PRO A 210 -2.76 2.24 -0.43
N ASP A 211 -3.14 3.25 0.34
CA ASP A 211 -2.21 4.30 0.77
C ASP A 211 -1.24 3.78 1.86
N LEU A 212 -0.24 4.61 2.20
CA LEU A 212 0.79 4.25 3.16
C LEU A 212 0.21 3.90 4.54
N ASN A 213 -0.70 4.74 5.03
CA ASN A 213 -1.23 4.60 6.38
C ASN A 213 -2.17 3.40 6.47
N THR A 214 -2.93 3.11 5.41
CA THR A 214 -3.72 1.87 5.33
C THR A 214 -2.84 0.63 5.46
N ARG A 215 -1.68 0.60 4.77
CA ARG A 215 -0.71 -0.51 4.89
C ARG A 215 -0.06 -0.58 6.28
N LEU A 216 0.34 0.56 6.84
CA LEU A 216 0.87 0.64 8.20
C LEU A 216 -0.15 0.14 9.24
N LEU A 217 -1.44 0.44 9.05
CA LEU A 217 -2.48 0.02 9.98
C LEU A 217 -2.69 -1.49 9.93
N VAL A 218 -2.81 -2.06 8.72
CA VAL A 218 -2.90 -3.51 8.53
C VAL A 218 -1.68 -4.21 9.14
N ARG A 219 -0.47 -3.67 8.93
CA ARG A 219 0.76 -4.19 9.56
C ARG A 219 0.68 -4.13 11.09
N LYS A 220 0.35 -2.97 11.66
CA LYS A 220 0.28 -2.75 13.11
C LYS A 220 -0.74 -3.68 13.77
N LEU A 221 -1.91 -3.84 13.16
CA LEU A 221 -2.95 -4.76 13.63
C LEU A 221 -2.49 -6.22 13.54
N TRP A 222 -1.79 -6.60 12.47
CA TRP A 222 -1.21 -7.93 12.35
C TRP A 222 -0.16 -8.20 13.44
N ASP A 223 0.79 -7.28 13.62
CA ASP A 223 1.82 -7.38 14.66
C ASP A 223 1.21 -7.48 16.07
N SER A 224 0.07 -6.81 16.30
CA SER A 224 -0.58 -6.75 17.62
C SER A 224 -1.47 -7.95 17.94
N PHE A 225 -2.23 -8.46 16.96
CA PHE A 225 -3.27 -9.48 17.21
C PHE A 225 -2.96 -10.85 16.59
N GLN A 226 -2.09 -10.92 15.57
CA GLN A 226 -1.72 -12.17 14.88
C GLN A 226 -2.91 -13.01 14.39
N ILE A 227 -4.02 -12.36 14.03
CA ILE A 227 -5.22 -13.01 13.50
C ILE A 227 -5.14 -13.22 11.97
N PRO A 228 -5.86 -14.21 11.41
CA PRO A 228 -5.96 -14.41 9.97
C PRO A 228 -6.43 -13.14 9.24
N ILE A 229 -5.75 -12.80 8.13
CA ILE A 229 -6.08 -11.66 7.29
C ILE A 229 -6.45 -12.15 5.90
N PHE A 230 -7.64 -11.79 5.46
CA PHE A 230 -8.23 -12.19 4.19
C PHE A 230 -8.39 -10.99 3.26
N THR A 231 -8.17 -11.19 1.97
CA THR A 231 -8.41 -10.17 0.95
C THR A 231 -9.56 -10.55 0.03
N LEU A 232 -10.51 -9.63 -0.13
CA LEU A 232 -11.61 -9.66 -1.09
C LEU A 232 -11.34 -8.61 -2.18
N MET A 233 -10.93 -9.10 -3.35
CA MET A 233 -10.50 -8.36 -4.53
C MET A 233 -11.32 -8.76 -5.74
N ASP A 234 -11.33 -7.92 -6.78
CA ASP A 234 -11.92 -8.31 -8.06
C ASP A 234 -11.13 -9.47 -8.71
N ALA A 235 -11.82 -10.26 -9.55
CA ALA A 235 -11.21 -11.35 -10.32
C ALA A 235 -10.54 -10.78 -11.57
N ASP A 236 -9.52 -9.94 -11.37
CA ASP A 236 -8.75 -9.31 -12.43
C ASP A 236 -7.26 -9.12 -12.07
N PRO A 237 -6.39 -8.77 -13.03
CA PRO A 237 -4.96 -8.57 -12.75
C PRO A 237 -4.66 -7.40 -11.79
N HIS A 238 -5.55 -6.42 -11.66
CA HIS A 238 -5.37 -5.27 -10.77
C HIS A 238 -5.68 -5.63 -9.31
N GLY A 239 -6.75 -6.38 -9.05
CA GLY A 239 -7.08 -6.93 -7.73
C GLY A 239 -5.97 -7.81 -7.18
N VAL A 240 -5.36 -8.65 -8.04
CA VAL A 240 -4.18 -9.44 -7.68
C VAL A 240 -2.99 -8.54 -7.31
N GLU A 241 -2.71 -7.48 -8.08
CA GLU A 241 -1.61 -6.55 -7.73
C GLU A 241 -1.87 -5.85 -6.39
N ILE A 242 -3.12 -5.43 -6.12
CA ILE A 242 -3.49 -4.78 -4.86
C ILE A 242 -3.22 -5.71 -3.68
N MET A 243 -3.63 -6.97 -3.78
CA MET A 243 -3.33 -7.98 -2.78
C MET A 243 -1.81 -8.19 -2.62
N CYS A 244 -1.06 -8.28 -3.72
CA CYS A 244 0.40 -8.38 -3.68
C CYS A 244 1.06 -7.18 -2.99
N ILE A 245 0.51 -5.97 -3.09
CA ILE A 245 1.04 -4.78 -2.40
C ILE A 245 0.89 -4.90 -0.89
N TYR A 246 -0.22 -5.45 -0.40
CA TYR A 246 -0.38 -5.72 1.03
C TYR A 246 0.53 -6.86 1.50
N LYS A 247 0.58 -7.97 0.75
CA LYS A 247 1.29 -9.18 1.16
C LYS A 247 2.81 -9.07 1.00
N TYR A 248 3.27 -8.60 -0.16
CA TYR A 248 4.68 -8.61 -0.57
C TYR A 248 5.26 -7.20 -0.77
N GLY A 249 4.44 -6.16 -0.72
CA GLY A 249 4.91 -4.79 -0.91
C GLY A 249 5.10 -4.38 -2.37
N SER A 250 5.60 -3.17 -2.57
CA SER A 250 5.87 -2.59 -3.89
C SER A 250 7.35 -2.33 -4.07
N VAL A 251 7.84 -2.49 -5.29
CA VAL A 251 9.23 -2.19 -5.66
C VAL A 251 9.64 -0.79 -5.21
N SER A 252 8.77 0.20 -5.47
CA SER A 252 8.98 1.62 -5.13
C SER A 252 9.13 1.91 -3.62
N MET A 253 8.69 1.00 -2.76
CA MET A 253 8.69 1.12 -1.30
C MET A 253 9.38 -0.07 -0.61
N SER A 254 10.19 -0.83 -1.35
CA SER A 254 10.88 -2.03 -0.85
C SER A 254 11.83 -1.74 0.32
N PHE A 255 12.35 -0.50 0.41
CA PHE A 255 13.19 -0.05 1.52
C PHE A 255 12.42 0.11 2.85
N GLU A 256 11.09 0.19 2.83
CA GLU A 256 10.22 0.21 4.02
C GLU A 256 9.41 -1.09 4.18
N ALA A 257 9.72 -2.15 3.41
CA ALA A 257 8.88 -3.34 3.34
C ALA A 257 8.58 -3.96 4.71
N HIS A 258 9.56 -4.01 5.61
CA HIS A 258 9.41 -4.53 6.98
C HIS A 258 8.26 -3.92 7.78
N HIS A 259 7.91 -2.65 7.50
CA HIS A 259 6.84 -1.94 8.20
C HIS A 259 5.52 -1.94 7.43
N LEU A 260 5.47 -2.51 6.23
CA LEU A 260 4.35 -2.30 5.30
C LEU A 260 3.75 -3.58 4.71
N THR A 261 4.38 -4.72 4.94
CA THR A 261 3.98 -6.00 4.35
C THR A 261 3.44 -6.95 5.40
N VAL A 262 2.48 -7.77 4.99
CA VAL A 262 1.89 -8.81 5.83
C VAL A 262 1.87 -10.13 5.06
N PRO A 263 2.91 -10.96 5.23
CA PRO A 263 3.05 -12.24 4.50
C PRO A 263 1.93 -13.25 4.78
N SER A 264 1.22 -13.12 5.91
CA SER A 264 0.14 -14.03 6.31
C SER A 264 -1.18 -13.83 5.56
N ILE A 265 -1.28 -12.81 4.70
CA ILE A 265 -2.50 -12.50 3.94
C ILE A 265 -2.90 -13.66 3.02
N LYS A 266 -4.19 -13.98 3.00
CA LYS A 266 -4.80 -15.03 2.17
C LYS A 266 -5.83 -14.46 1.21
N TRP A 267 -5.87 -14.96 -0.01
CA TRP A 267 -6.83 -14.56 -1.03
C TRP A 267 -8.15 -15.27 -0.81
N LEU A 268 -9.13 -14.54 -0.25
CA LEU A 268 -10.47 -15.09 -0.04
C LEU A 268 -11.24 -15.16 -1.36
N GLY A 269 -11.15 -14.14 -2.19
CA GLY A 269 -11.74 -14.14 -3.52
C GLY A 269 -11.85 -12.72 -4.05
N LEU A 270 -12.63 -12.45 -5.09
CA LEU A 270 -13.28 -13.42 -5.99
C LEU A 270 -12.21 -14.21 -6.74
N LEU A 271 -12.18 -15.54 -6.57
CA LEU A 271 -11.18 -16.35 -7.29
C LEU A 271 -11.63 -16.57 -8.74
N PRO A 272 -10.71 -16.59 -9.72
CA PRO A 272 -11.00 -17.03 -11.07
C PRO A 272 -11.74 -18.38 -11.14
N SER A 273 -11.36 -19.35 -10.29
CA SER A 273 -12.06 -20.64 -10.18
C SER A 273 -13.50 -20.52 -9.66
N ASP A 274 -13.80 -19.51 -8.83
CA ASP A 274 -15.15 -19.31 -8.29
C ASP A 274 -16.14 -18.93 -9.40
N LEU A 275 -15.71 -18.21 -10.43
CA LEU A 275 -16.56 -17.84 -11.56
C LEU A 275 -17.14 -19.07 -12.27
N GLN A 276 -16.30 -20.09 -12.47
CA GLN A 276 -16.72 -21.35 -13.07
C GLN A 276 -17.60 -22.16 -12.11
N ARG A 277 -17.19 -22.26 -10.84
CA ARG A 277 -17.92 -23.02 -9.80
C ARG A 277 -19.32 -22.48 -9.55
N LEU A 278 -19.49 -21.17 -9.61
CA LEU A 278 -20.77 -20.48 -9.43
C LEU A 278 -21.59 -20.40 -10.72
N ASN A 279 -21.08 -20.94 -11.83
CA ASN A 279 -21.71 -20.89 -13.15
C ASN A 279 -22.14 -19.48 -13.56
N ILE A 280 -21.27 -18.49 -13.30
CA ILE A 280 -21.52 -17.08 -13.67
C ILE A 280 -21.63 -16.99 -15.19
N ARG A 281 -22.72 -16.37 -15.66
CA ARG A 281 -22.96 -16.24 -17.10
C ARG A 281 -21.88 -15.39 -17.76
N LYS A 282 -21.45 -15.80 -18.96
CA LYS A 282 -20.33 -15.18 -19.69
C LYS A 282 -20.61 -13.74 -20.13
N ASP A 283 -21.87 -13.38 -20.30
CA ASP A 283 -22.34 -12.01 -20.62
C ASP A 283 -22.14 -11.03 -19.45
N ALA A 284 -22.13 -11.52 -18.21
CA ALA A 284 -21.81 -10.72 -17.02
C ALA A 284 -20.29 -10.56 -16.78
N LEU A 285 -19.47 -11.26 -17.55
CA LEU A 285 -18.00 -11.20 -17.48
C LEU A 285 -17.45 -10.19 -18.49
N ILE A 286 -16.33 -9.57 -18.14
CA ILE A 286 -15.71 -8.51 -18.93
C ILE A 286 -14.52 -9.10 -19.71
N PRO A 287 -14.48 -8.98 -21.05
CA PRO A 287 -13.32 -9.40 -21.82
C PRO A 287 -12.05 -8.64 -21.46
N PHE A 288 -10.92 -9.35 -21.45
CA PHE A 288 -9.62 -8.74 -21.22
C PHE A 288 -9.26 -7.72 -22.30
N THR A 289 -8.76 -6.57 -21.85
CA THR A 289 -8.04 -5.64 -22.72
C THR A 289 -6.59 -6.10 -22.92
N LYS A 290 -5.90 -5.55 -23.92
CA LYS A 290 -4.45 -5.76 -24.09
C LYS A 290 -3.65 -5.32 -22.86
N ARG A 291 -4.13 -4.30 -22.13
CA ARG A 291 -3.51 -3.83 -20.89
C ARG A 291 -3.62 -4.89 -19.78
N ASP A 292 -4.79 -5.51 -19.64
CA ASP A 292 -5.02 -6.58 -18.66
C ASP A 292 -4.11 -7.79 -18.94
N GLN A 293 -4.00 -8.21 -20.20
CA GLN A 293 -3.11 -9.30 -20.61
C GLN A 293 -1.64 -9.00 -20.28
N ASN A 294 -1.17 -7.81 -20.60
CA ASN A 294 0.20 -7.39 -20.28
C ASN A 294 0.44 -7.33 -18.77
N LYS A 295 -0.55 -6.86 -18.00
CA LYS A 295 -0.48 -6.80 -16.53
C LYS A 295 -0.43 -8.19 -15.92
N LEU A 296 -1.28 -9.11 -16.37
CA LEU A 296 -1.28 -10.51 -15.94
C LEU A 296 0.07 -11.18 -16.25
N ALA A 297 0.58 -11.02 -17.46
CA ALA A 297 1.88 -11.55 -17.86
C ALA A 297 3.02 -10.96 -17.01
N SER A 298 2.92 -9.69 -16.60
CA SER A 298 3.89 -9.07 -15.69
C SER A 298 3.80 -9.64 -14.27
N ILE A 299 2.61 -9.96 -13.77
CA ILE A 299 2.39 -10.55 -12.44
C ILE A 299 2.91 -11.99 -12.41
N GLN A 300 2.61 -12.79 -13.43
CA GLN A 300 3.08 -14.19 -13.53
C GLN A 300 4.61 -14.31 -13.51
N LYS A 301 5.34 -13.27 -13.94
CA LYS A 301 6.81 -13.21 -13.92
C LYS A 301 7.39 -12.79 -12.55
N ARG A 302 6.56 -12.43 -11.57
CA ARG A 302 7.04 -11.98 -10.25
C ARG A 302 7.61 -13.16 -9.47
N PRO A 303 8.70 -12.96 -8.70
CA PRO A 303 9.40 -14.06 -8.03
C PRO A 303 8.51 -14.81 -7.03
N TYR A 304 7.61 -14.11 -6.33
CA TYR A 304 6.74 -14.71 -5.32
C TYR A 304 5.59 -15.56 -5.86
N ILE A 305 5.26 -15.47 -7.16
CA ILE A 305 4.23 -16.33 -7.75
C ILE A 305 4.75 -17.77 -7.89
N ALA A 306 6.05 -17.96 -8.11
CA ALA A 306 6.65 -19.29 -8.16
C ALA A 306 6.54 -20.04 -6.82
N CYS A 307 6.53 -19.29 -5.71
CA CYS A 307 6.40 -19.84 -4.35
C CYS A 307 4.93 -20.12 -3.95
N GLN A 308 3.95 -19.78 -4.79
CA GLN A 308 2.52 -19.93 -4.49
C GLN A 308 1.81 -20.73 -5.60
N PRO A 309 1.87 -22.08 -5.56
CA PRO A 309 1.29 -22.93 -6.60
C PRO A 309 -0.22 -22.73 -6.79
N THR A 310 -0.95 -22.51 -5.70
CA THR A 310 -2.40 -22.24 -5.72
C THR A 310 -2.70 -20.93 -6.45
N TRP A 311 -1.95 -19.86 -6.17
CA TRP A 311 -2.11 -18.59 -6.86
C TRP A 311 -1.74 -18.70 -8.34
N LYS A 312 -0.66 -19.42 -8.66
CA LYS A 312 -0.27 -19.67 -10.05
C LYS A 312 -1.41 -20.34 -10.83
N LYS A 313 -2.07 -21.34 -10.24
CA LYS A 313 -3.23 -22.01 -10.84
C LYS A 313 -4.40 -21.04 -11.09
N GLU A 314 -4.72 -20.17 -10.13
CA GLU A 314 -5.76 -19.15 -10.33
C GLU A 314 -5.42 -18.17 -11.46
N LEU A 315 -4.15 -17.76 -11.56
CA LEU A 315 -3.68 -16.88 -12.64
C LEU A 315 -3.70 -17.57 -14.01
N GLU A 316 -3.46 -18.88 -14.06
CA GLU A 316 -3.57 -19.68 -15.29
C GLU A 316 -5.03 -19.82 -15.73
N ILE A 317 -5.96 -20.06 -14.79
CA ILE A 317 -7.40 -20.08 -15.07
C ILE A 317 -7.84 -18.71 -15.63
N MET A 318 -7.39 -17.63 -15.00
CA MET A 318 -7.65 -16.25 -15.45
C MET A 318 -7.07 -15.98 -16.85
N ALA A 319 -5.85 -16.45 -17.13
CA ALA A 319 -5.21 -16.30 -18.44
C ALA A 319 -5.93 -17.09 -19.54
N ALA A 320 -6.38 -18.31 -19.22
CA ALA A 320 -7.08 -19.19 -20.15
C ALA A 320 -8.48 -18.66 -20.50
N SER A 321 -9.21 -18.13 -19.51
CA SER A 321 -10.55 -17.57 -19.73
C SER A 321 -10.50 -16.29 -20.56
N LYS A 322 -9.46 -15.47 -20.40
CA LYS A 322 -9.35 -14.10 -20.96
C LYS A 322 -10.53 -13.20 -20.55
N LEU A 323 -11.13 -13.49 -19.41
CA LEU A 323 -12.27 -12.77 -18.84
C LEU A 323 -11.91 -12.31 -17.43
N LYS A 324 -12.35 -11.10 -17.05
CA LYS A 324 -12.32 -10.58 -15.68
C LYS A 324 -13.73 -10.41 -15.14
N ALA A 325 -13.85 -10.35 -13.82
CA ALA A 325 -15.10 -10.06 -13.16
C ALA A 325 -14.90 -9.11 -11.99
N GLU A 326 -15.82 -8.17 -11.85
CA GLU A 326 -15.96 -7.40 -10.62
C GLU A 326 -16.68 -8.23 -9.55
N ILE A 327 -16.41 -8.00 -8.27
CA ILE A 327 -17.12 -8.67 -7.16
C ILE A 327 -18.64 -8.50 -7.28
N GLN A 328 -19.09 -7.36 -7.81
CA GLN A 328 -20.49 -7.05 -8.05
C GLN A 328 -21.20 -8.08 -8.94
N VAL A 329 -20.48 -8.89 -9.74
CA VAL A 329 -21.09 -9.94 -10.56
C VAL A 329 -21.91 -10.93 -9.73
N LEU A 330 -21.57 -11.11 -8.45
CA LEU A 330 -22.29 -11.98 -7.53
C LEU A 330 -23.73 -11.50 -7.23
N THR A 331 -24.04 -10.23 -7.47
CA THR A 331 -25.41 -9.71 -7.30
C THR A 331 -26.38 -10.25 -8.34
N SER A 332 -25.86 -10.79 -9.46
CA SER A 332 -26.67 -11.49 -10.47
C SER A 332 -27.30 -12.78 -9.95
N LEU A 333 -26.75 -13.37 -8.87
CA LEU A 333 -27.29 -14.56 -8.21
C LEU A 333 -28.34 -14.18 -7.16
N SER A 334 -28.01 -13.23 -6.29
CA SER A 334 -28.91 -12.58 -5.32
C SER A 334 -28.28 -11.28 -4.85
N SER A 335 -29.09 -10.26 -4.52
CA SER A 335 -28.63 -8.94 -4.05
C SER A 335 -27.77 -8.98 -2.78
N ASP A 336 -27.88 -10.05 -2.00
CA ASP A 336 -27.18 -10.32 -0.75
C ASP A 336 -26.33 -11.60 -0.80
N TYR A 337 -26.09 -12.15 -1.99
CA TYR A 337 -25.33 -13.40 -2.17
C TYR A 337 -23.92 -13.32 -1.56
N LEU A 338 -23.26 -12.16 -1.72
CA LEU A 338 -21.92 -11.92 -1.21
C LEU A 338 -21.86 -12.11 0.31
N SER A 339 -22.75 -11.44 1.04
CA SER A 339 -22.74 -11.36 2.50
C SER A 339 -23.36 -12.59 3.16
N ARG A 340 -24.42 -13.17 2.57
CA ARG A 340 -25.15 -14.31 3.17
C ARG A 340 -24.61 -15.67 2.79
N VAL A 341 -24.04 -15.83 1.60
CA VAL A 341 -23.69 -17.15 1.06
C VAL A 341 -22.20 -17.24 0.78
N TYR A 342 -21.66 -16.33 -0.03
CA TYR A 342 -20.29 -16.43 -0.52
C TYR A 342 -19.26 -16.31 0.61
N LEU A 343 -19.28 -15.21 1.37
CA LEU A 343 -18.29 -14.98 2.43
C LEU A 343 -18.41 -15.98 3.58
N PRO A 344 -19.59 -16.28 4.15
CA PRO A 344 -19.71 -17.26 5.23
C PRO A 344 -19.20 -18.65 4.83
N ASN A 345 -19.59 -19.15 3.65
CA ASN A 345 -19.14 -20.46 3.18
C ASN A 345 -17.63 -20.49 2.96
N LYS A 346 -17.06 -19.46 2.33
CA LYS A 346 -15.61 -19.40 2.07
C LYS A 346 -14.83 -19.35 3.38
N LEU A 347 -15.30 -18.57 4.36
CA LEU A 347 -14.69 -18.42 5.69
C LEU A 347 -14.85 -19.67 6.58
N GLN A 348 -15.96 -20.40 6.47
CA GLN A 348 -16.20 -21.60 7.27
C GLN A 348 -15.46 -22.84 6.72
N PHE A 349 -15.42 -23.01 5.39
CA PHE A 349 -14.92 -24.23 4.75
C PHE A 349 -13.50 -24.12 4.19
N GLY A 350 -12.75 -23.06 4.51
CA GLY A 350 -11.35 -22.97 4.06
C GLY A 350 -11.20 -22.60 2.58
N GLY A 351 -12.15 -21.87 2.00
CA GLY A 351 -12.20 -21.61 0.56
C GLY A 351 -11.25 -20.51 0.05
N TRP A 352 -10.12 -20.27 0.71
CA TRP A 352 -9.16 -19.21 0.38
C TRP A 352 -7.79 -19.81 0.01
N VAL A 353 -6.93 -19.04 -0.66
CA VAL A 353 -5.59 -19.48 -1.11
C VAL A 353 -4.44 -18.59 -0.69
#